data_AF-A0A7Y2A5Q5-F1
#
_entry.id   AF-A0A7Y2A5Q5-F1
#
_cell.length_a   1.000
_cell.length_b   1.000
_cell.length_c   1.000
_cell.angle_alpha   90.00
_cell.angle_beta   90.00
_cell.angle_gamma   90.00
#
_symmetry.space_group_name_H-M   'P 1'
#
loop_
_entity.id
_entity.type
_entity.pdbx_description
1 polymer ?
#
loop_
_entity_poly.entity_id
_entity_poly.type
_entity_poly.pdbx_seq_one_letter_code
_entity_poly.pdbx_strand_id
1 'polypeptide(L)'
;MSWASRLSLLVLAAAVFAVAVVPASAQTDLQRAKDEVEDAESERAGARSQVGVERTELTEAGRALAVAFEEFSILAQELSDLSLVVLDVEEGIRRTERDLATTRDLALEQAVEVYTSAVAGTGLFSLLSGTDPASAVIAAGVLDDLAQEEQRYLADYTALRSDLERKRQVLADQREVVAELTQQADAQRDVLEELYAIAEAELVAAEAAVRQADAAYASAIDALQKEERRLASLRGAESWRWLVEIYFPEGLVNEALAIIQCESRGNPDAENPRSTATGLFQFLSSTWSWASVEAGWAGASRYDPEANTAVAAWLVQTSIETGHRFGRWGHWECRRVIYPKYSDGSVNHSAAPGPAARLTEEDAGV
;
A
#
# COMPACT_ATOMS: atom_id res chain seq x y z
N MET A 1 -77.64 -18.11 16.38
CA MET A 1 -76.58 -17.52 15.53
C MET A 1 -77.16 -17.30 14.14
N SER A 2 -77.34 -16.04 13.74
CA SER A 2 -78.02 -15.69 12.49
C SER A 2 -77.10 -15.90 11.28
N TRP A 3 -77.71 -16.13 10.12
CA TRP A 3 -77.03 -16.27 8.83
C TRP A 3 -76.10 -15.07 8.51
N ALA A 4 -76.41 -13.88 9.06
CA ALA A 4 -75.59 -12.68 8.93
C ALA A 4 -74.21 -12.80 9.63
N SER A 5 -74.11 -13.53 10.74
CA SER A 5 -72.83 -13.71 11.47
C SER A 5 -71.87 -14.69 10.77
N ARG A 6 -72.38 -15.57 9.89
CA ARG A 6 -71.52 -16.50 9.10
C ARG A 6 -70.97 -15.85 7.82
N LEU A 7 -71.67 -14.85 7.26
CA LEU A 7 -71.19 -14.08 6.12
C LEU A 7 -70.10 -13.06 6.51
N SER A 8 -70.19 -12.43 7.69
CA SER A 8 -69.11 -11.55 8.17
C SER A 8 -67.79 -12.27 8.45
N LEU A 9 -67.83 -13.55 8.87
CA LEU A 9 -66.63 -14.38 9.07
C LEU A 9 -66.01 -14.86 7.74
N LEU A 10 -66.80 -15.06 6.69
CA LEU A 10 -66.29 -15.42 5.35
C LEU A 10 -65.71 -14.21 4.61
N VAL A 11 -66.26 -13.00 4.80
CA VAL A 11 -65.71 -11.77 4.22
C VAL A 11 -64.43 -11.33 4.96
N LEU A 12 -64.33 -11.54 6.28
CA LEU A 12 -63.06 -11.34 7.00
C LEU A 12 -61.99 -12.39 6.65
N ALA A 13 -62.37 -13.63 6.33
CA ALA A 13 -61.42 -14.67 5.91
C ALA A 13 -60.88 -14.46 4.49
N ALA A 14 -61.64 -13.80 3.60
CA ALA A 14 -61.23 -13.53 2.22
C ALA A 14 -60.31 -12.30 2.07
N ALA A 15 -60.27 -11.40 3.06
CA ALA A 15 -59.45 -10.18 3.02
C ALA A 15 -58.03 -10.34 3.59
N VAL A 16 -57.67 -11.54 4.10
CA VAL A 16 -56.40 -11.77 4.83
C VAL A 16 -55.30 -12.44 3.98
N PHE A 17 -55.58 -12.89 2.74
CA PHE A 17 -54.60 -13.67 1.96
C PHE A 17 -54.34 -13.12 0.55
N ALA A 18 -54.15 -11.81 0.44
CA ALA A 18 -53.37 -11.22 -0.66
C ALA A 18 -51.92 -10.98 -0.21
N VAL A 19 -51.32 -11.94 0.51
CA VAL A 19 -49.86 -11.96 0.65
C VAL A 19 -49.32 -12.29 -0.73
N ALA A 20 -48.75 -11.31 -1.41
CA ALA A 20 -48.05 -11.52 -2.67
C ALA A 20 -47.02 -12.64 -2.44
N VAL A 21 -47.29 -13.82 -2.98
CA VAL A 21 -46.38 -14.96 -2.89
C VAL A 21 -45.19 -14.60 -3.75
N VAL A 22 -44.13 -14.10 -3.11
CA VAL A 22 -42.84 -13.91 -3.76
C VAL A 22 -42.39 -15.28 -4.27
N PRO A 23 -41.97 -15.40 -5.54
CA PRO A 23 -41.48 -16.66 -6.07
C PRO A 23 -40.31 -17.17 -5.22
N ALA A 24 -40.34 -18.46 -4.85
CA ALA A 24 -39.32 -19.07 -3.98
C ALA A 24 -37.89 -18.84 -4.51
N SER A 25 -37.71 -18.82 -5.84
CA SER A 25 -36.42 -18.51 -6.47
C SER A 25 -35.87 -17.13 -6.10
N ALA A 26 -36.71 -16.09 -5.96
CA ALA A 26 -36.24 -14.76 -5.59
C ALA A 26 -35.79 -14.68 -4.12
N GLN A 27 -36.41 -15.45 -3.23
CA GLN A 27 -35.93 -15.57 -1.85
C GLN A 27 -34.62 -16.36 -1.78
N THR A 28 -34.48 -17.41 -2.59
CA THR A 28 -33.22 -18.17 -2.70
C THR A 28 -32.09 -17.30 -3.26
N ASP A 29 -32.35 -16.48 -4.28
CA ASP A 29 -31.33 -15.60 -4.87
C ASP A 29 -30.90 -14.51 -3.87
N LEU A 30 -31.83 -13.92 -3.11
CA LEU A 30 -31.48 -12.98 -2.04
C LEU A 30 -30.65 -13.64 -0.94
N GLN A 31 -31.02 -14.87 -0.52
CA GLN A 31 -30.25 -15.57 0.49
C GLN A 31 -28.84 -15.88 -0.02
N ARG A 32 -28.70 -16.34 -1.26
CA ARG A 32 -27.38 -16.54 -1.89
C ARG A 32 -26.54 -15.27 -1.88
N ALA A 33 -27.13 -14.12 -2.23
CA ALA A 33 -26.40 -12.85 -2.22
C ALA A 33 -25.98 -12.41 -0.79
N LYS A 34 -26.78 -12.75 0.24
CA LYS A 34 -26.39 -12.52 1.64
C LYS A 34 -25.23 -13.41 2.05
N ASP A 35 -25.30 -14.69 1.71
CA ASP A 35 -24.24 -15.66 1.98
C ASP A 35 -22.94 -15.22 1.28
N GLU A 36 -23.01 -14.74 0.03
CA GLU A 36 -21.87 -14.17 -0.72
C GLU A 36 -21.24 -12.94 -0.03
N VAL A 37 -22.06 -12.05 0.58
CA VAL A 37 -21.54 -10.91 1.36
C VAL A 37 -20.83 -11.37 2.63
N GLU A 38 -21.38 -12.35 3.35
CA GLU A 38 -20.78 -12.91 4.56
C GLU A 38 -19.45 -13.61 4.24
N ASP A 39 -19.40 -14.41 3.17
CA ASP A 39 -18.18 -15.05 2.68
C ASP A 39 -17.12 -14.01 2.30
N ALA A 40 -17.50 -12.97 1.53
CA ALA A 40 -16.59 -11.90 1.14
C ALA A 40 -16.10 -11.06 2.34
N GLU A 41 -16.93 -10.87 3.37
CA GLU A 41 -16.53 -10.20 4.61
C GLU A 41 -15.50 -11.03 5.38
N SER A 42 -15.70 -12.35 5.46
CA SER A 42 -14.77 -13.30 6.06
C SER A 42 -13.42 -13.31 5.33
N GLU A 43 -13.43 -13.39 4.00
CA GLU A 43 -12.21 -13.32 3.17
C GLU A 43 -11.46 -11.99 3.37
N ARG A 44 -12.18 -10.88 3.39
CA ARG A 44 -11.63 -9.54 3.66
C ARG A 44 -11.00 -9.45 5.04
N ALA A 45 -11.64 -10.01 6.07
CA ALA A 45 -11.09 -10.06 7.42
C ALA A 45 -9.81 -10.92 7.47
N GLY A 46 -9.80 -12.08 6.81
CA GLY A 46 -8.63 -12.94 6.67
C GLY A 46 -7.45 -12.24 5.99
N ALA A 47 -7.68 -11.59 4.85
CA ALA A 47 -6.66 -10.85 4.13
C ALA A 47 -6.07 -9.70 4.98
N ARG A 48 -6.90 -8.98 5.72
CA ARG A 48 -6.44 -7.90 6.63
C ARG A 48 -5.62 -8.43 7.80
N SER A 49 -5.99 -9.59 8.34
CA SER A 49 -5.21 -10.26 9.37
C SER A 49 -3.83 -10.66 8.84
N GLN A 50 -3.75 -11.19 7.60
CA GLN A 50 -2.49 -11.56 6.96
C GLN A 50 -1.53 -10.38 6.88
N VAL A 51 -1.98 -9.19 6.45
CA VAL A 51 -1.15 -7.98 6.42
C VAL A 51 -0.57 -7.62 7.80
N GLY A 52 -1.31 -7.88 8.88
CA GLY A 52 -0.82 -7.70 10.25
C GLY A 52 0.33 -8.67 10.61
N VAL A 53 0.23 -9.91 10.15
CA VAL A 53 1.29 -10.93 10.29
C VAL A 53 2.53 -10.50 9.50
N GLU A 54 2.39 -10.20 8.20
CA GLU A 54 3.50 -9.80 7.33
C GLU A 54 4.22 -8.54 7.86
N ARG A 55 3.47 -7.55 8.39
CA ARG A 55 4.08 -6.35 8.99
C ARG A 55 4.87 -6.67 10.26
N THR A 56 4.44 -7.68 11.02
CA THR A 56 5.16 -8.15 12.20
C THR A 56 6.46 -8.83 11.77
N GLU A 57 6.40 -9.69 10.76
CA GLU A 57 7.57 -10.38 10.19
C GLU A 57 8.57 -9.38 9.60
N LEU A 58 8.12 -8.37 8.84
CA LEU A 58 8.97 -7.29 8.35
C LEU A 58 9.63 -6.49 9.50
N THR A 59 8.91 -6.29 10.60
CA THR A 59 9.47 -5.63 11.79
C THR A 59 10.54 -6.49 12.44
N GLU A 60 10.34 -7.80 12.53
CA GLU A 60 11.33 -8.75 13.05
C GLU A 60 12.56 -8.84 12.14
N ALA A 61 12.38 -8.89 10.83
CA ALA A 61 13.45 -8.80 9.83
C ALA A 61 14.24 -7.48 9.99
N GLY A 62 13.54 -6.36 10.21
CA GLY A 62 14.18 -5.07 10.49
C GLY A 62 15.01 -5.06 11.79
N ARG A 63 14.58 -5.77 12.84
CA ARG A 63 15.38 -5.93 14.06
C ARG A 63 16.60 -6.82 13.82
N ALA A 64 16.45 -7.92 13.08
CA ALA A 64 17.57 -8.79 12.72
C ALA A 64 18.61 -8.04 11.89
N LEU A 65 18.16 -7.20 10.95
CA LEU A 65 19.02 -6.31 10.17
C LEU A 65 19.78 -5.31 11.07
N ALA A 66 19.11 -4.72 12.06
CA ALA A 66 19.75 -3.81 13.00
C ALA A 66 20.87 -4.49 13.82
N VAL A 67 20.63 -5.72 14.29
CA VAL A 67 21.65 -6.52 14.99
C VAL A 67 22.82 -6.84 14.05
N ALA A 68 22.54 -7.24 12.82
CA ALA A 68 23.57 -7.54 11.83
C ALA A 68 24.41 -6.30 11.46
N PHE A 69 23.80 -5.10 11.43
CA PHE A 69 24.54 -3.85 11.25
C PHE A 69 25.48 -3.55 12.43
N GLU A 70 25.10 -3.90 13.66
CA GLU A 70 25.97 -3.76 14.82
C GLU A 70 27.17 -4.71 14.70
N GLU A 71 26.94 -5.97 14.34
CA GLU A 71 28.01 -6.95 14.07
C GLU A 71 28.94 -6.49 12.93
N PHE A 72 28.37 -5.97 11.84
CA PHE A 72 29.13 -5.42 10.72
C PHE A 72 29.97 -4.20 11.15
N SER A 73 29.46 -3.37 12.06
CA SER A 73 30.21 -2.22 12.57
C SER A 73 31.45 -2.65 13.37
N ILE A 74 31.34 -3.76 14.12
CA ILE A 74 32.46 -4.37 14.83
C ILE A 74 33.49 -4.91 13.84
N LEU A 75 33.05 -5.66 12.83
CA LEU A 75 33.93 -6.18 11.76
C LEU A 75 34.64 -5.05 10.99
N ALA A 76 33.92 -3.96 10.70
CA ALA A 76 34.50 -2.80 10.03
C ALA A 76 35.57 -2.10 10.89
N GLN A 77 35.37 -2.06 12.22
CA GLN A 77 36.37 -1.55 13.15
C GLN A 77 37.60 -2.46 13.18
N GLU A 78 37.41 -3.78 13.26
CA GLU A 78 38.52 -4.76 13.22
C GLU A 78 39.31 -4.65 11.91
N LEU A 79 38.64 -4.51 10.76
CA LEU A 79 39.29 -4.28 9.46
C LEU A 79 40.09 -2.98 9.43
N SER A 80 39.58 -1.91 10.06
CA SER A 80 40.28 -0.64 10.17
C SER A 80 41.55 -0.79 11.01
N ASP A 81 41.46 -1.44 12.17
CA ASP A 81 42.61 -1.69 13.05
C ASP A 81 43.66 -2.57 12.35
N LEU A 82 43.22 -3.59 11.60
CA LEU A 82 44.10 -4.47 10.84
C LEU A 82 44.81 -3.75 9.69
N SER A 83 44.10 -2.83 9.03
CA SER A 83 44.68 -2.00 7.97
C SER A 83 45.80 -1.10 8.50
N LEU A 84 45.66 -0.58 9.73
CA LEU A 84 46.72 0.19 10.39
C LEU A 84 47.95 -0.67 10.69
N VAL A 85 47.75 -1.92 11.14
CA VAL A 85 48.85 -2.87 11.35
C VAL A 85 49.57 -3.19 10.03
N VAL A 86 48.81 -3.43 8.95
CA VAL A 86 49.38 -3.66 7.62
C VAL A 86 50.25 -2.48 7.17
N LEU A 87 49.76 -1.24 7.34
CA LEU A 87 50.51 -0.04 6.99
C LEU A 87 51.81 0.10 7.82
N ASP A 88 51.76 -0.20 9.11
CA ASP A 88 52.94 -0.19 9.98
C ASP A 88 53.97 -1.25 9.57
N VAL A 89 53.51 -2.47 9.26
CA VAL A 89 54.38 -3.56 8.79
C VAL A 89 55.02 -3.21 7.44
N GLU A 90 54.27 -2.63 6.51
CA GLU A 90 54.80 -2.18 5.21
C GLU A 90 55.86 -1.09 5.37
N GLU A 91 55.65 -0.12 6.27
CA GLU A 91 56.66 0.90 6.57
C GLU A 91 57.89 0.27 7.26
N GLY A 92 57.66 -0.68 8.17
CA GLY A 92 58.73 -1.47 8.80
C GLY A 92 59.56 -2.26 7.78
N ILE A 93 58.94 -2.84 6.75
CA ILE A 93 59.60 -3.51 5.63
C ILE A 93 60.46 -2.50 4.86
N ARG A 94 59.87 -1.36 4.45
CA ARG A 94 60.58 -0.31 3.71
C ARG A 94 61.81 0.21 4.47
N ARG A 95 61.70 0.36 5.79
CA ARG A 95 62.81 0.75 6.66
C ARG A 95 63.90 -0.33 6.67
N THR A 96 63.56 -1.59 6.96
CA THR A 96 64.53 -2.69 6.98
C THR A 96 65.22 -2.89 5.62
N GLU A 97 64.50 -2.71 4.50
CA GLU A 97 65.07 -2.77 3.15
C GLU A 97 66.10 -1.65 2.90
N ARG A 98 65.83 -0.43 3.38
CA ARG A 98 66.77 0.70 3.30
C ARG A 98 68.02 0.45 4.16
N ASP A 99 67.84 -0.08 5.36
CA ASP A 99 68.95 -0.42 6.26
C ASP A 99 69.81 -1.53 5.64
N LEU A 100 69.19 -2.57 5.07
CA LEU A 100 69.89 -3.64 4.36
C LEU A 100 70.72 -3.13 3.17
N ALA A 101 70.16 -2.20 2.38
CA ALA A 101 70.87 -1.55 1.29
C ALA A 101 72.06 -0.73 1.79
N THR A 102 71.88 0.03 2.87
CA THR A 102 72.93 0.84 3.49
C THR A 102 74.07 -0.02 4.02
N THR A 103 73.75 -1.09 4.77
CA THR A 103 74.76 -2.04 5.30
C THR A 103 75.52 -2.73 4.18
N ARG A 104 74.85 -3.12 3.08
CA ARG A 104 75.51 -3.70 1.92
C ARG A 104 76.47 -2.72 1.25
N ASP A 105 76.04 -1.48 1.07
CA ASP A 105 76.86 -0.47 0.40
C ASP A 105 78.09 -0.11 1.25
N LEU A 106 77.94 -0.01 2.58
CA LEU A 106 79.06 0.13 3.52
C LEU A 106 80.03 -1.06 3.48
N ALA A 107 79.51 -2.29 3.47
CA ALA A 107 80.33 -3.49 3.39
C ALA A 107 81.12 -3.56 2.07
N LEU A 108 80.52 -3.13 0.96
CA LEU A 108 81.21 -3.02 -0.33
C LEU A 108 82.30 -1.95 -0.30
N GLU A 109 82.04 -0.78 0.30
CA GLU A 109 83.03 0.29 0.45
C GLU A 109 84.23 -0.17 1.28
N GLN A 110 83.99 -0.79 2.44
CA GLN A 110 85.06 -1.34 3.28
C GLN A 110 85.84 -2.46 2.58
N ALA A 111 85.17 -3.37 1.88
CA ALA A 111 85.85 -4.42 1.12
C ALA A 111 86.77 -3.84 0.02
N VAL A 112 86.31 -2.78 -0.66
CA VAL A 112 87.12 -2.05 -1.65
C VAL A 112 88.29 -1.33 -0.99
N GLU A 113 88.10 -0.67 0.17
CA GLU A 113 89.17 0.00 0.92
C GLU A 113 90.23 -0.98 1.42
N VAL A 114 89.82 -2.12 2.01
CA VAL A 114 90.73 -3.20 2.43
C VAL A 114 91.50 -3.75 1.24
N TYR A 115 90.81 -4.03 0.12
CA TYR A 115 91.46 -4.54 -1.07
C TYR A 115 92.46 -3.54 -1.65
N THR A 116 92.08 -2.27 -1.77
CA THR A 116 92.93 -1.22 -2.33
C THR A 116 94.11 -0.89 -1.42
N SER A 117 93.93 -0.86 -0.10
CA SER A 117 95.02 -0.68 0.86
C SER A 117 95.98 -1.88 0.88
N ALA A 118 95.47 -3.10 0.76
CA ALA A 118 96.28 -4.31 0.64
C ALA A 118 97.09 -4.36 -0.67
N VAL A 119 96.53 -3.86 -1.77
CA VAL A 119 97.16 -3.86 -3.11
C VAL A 119 98.11 -2.66 -3.30
N ALA A 120 97.74 -1.47 -2.85
CA ALA A 120 98.52 -0.24 -3.02
C ALA A 120 99.56 -0.02 -1.92
N GLY A 121 99.30 -0.53 -0.71
CA GLY A 121 100.28 -0.54 0.36
C GLY A 121 101.32 -1.62 0.13
N THR A 122 102.61 -1.27 0.29
CA THR A 122 103.71 -2.24 0.42
C THR A 122 103.52 -3.23 1.57
N GLY A 123 102.42 -3.19 2.32
CA GLY A 123 102.13 -4.00 3.50
C GLY A 123 102.08 -5.50 3.22
N LEU A 124 101.40 -5.96 2.15
CA LEU A 124 101.37 -7.41 1.85
C LEU A 124 102.75 -7.92 1.41
N PHE A 125 103.51 -7.08 0.70
CA PHE A 125 104.88 -7.39 0.30
C PHE A 125 105.85 -7.32 1.49
N SER A 126 105.69 -6.38 2.43
CA SER A 126 106.47 -6.27 3.67
C SER A 126 106.09 -7.33 4.71
N LEU A 127 104.86 -7.85 4.70
CA LEU A 127 104.43 -9.03 5.47
C LEU A 127 105.12 -10.30 4.97
N LEU A 128 105.26 -10.42 3.65
CA LEU A 128 105.92 -11.56 3.00
C LEU A 128 107.46 -11.46 2.99
N SER A 129 108.03 -10.26 3.16
CA SER A 129 109.49 -10.01 3.10
C SER A 129 110.13 -9.51 4.40
N GLY A 130 109.34 -9.10 5.39
CA GLY A 130 109.83 -8.52 6.64
C GLY A 130 110.29 -9.59 7.64
N THR A 131 111.57 -9.60 7.97
CA THR A 131 112.16 -10.46 9.01
C THR A 131 111.92 -9.96 10.44
N ASP A 132 111.04 -8.96 10.64
CA ASP A 132 110.77 -8.35 11.94
C ASP A 132 109.51 -8.93 12.60
N PRO A 133 109.65 -9.71 13.69
CA PRO A 133 108.51 -10.34 14.36
C PRO A 133 107.50 -9.33 14.94
N ALA A 134 107.90 -8.09 15.22
CA ALA A 134 106.97 -7.07 15.73
C ALA A 134 105.93 -6.66 14.65
N SER A 135 106.38 -6.53 13.41
CA SER A 135 105.52 -6.17 12.26
C SER A 135 104.49 -7.27 11.93
N ALA A 136 104.85 -8.54 12.12
CA ALA A 136 103.95 -9.68 11.90
C ALA A 136 102.80 -9.74 12.94
N VAL A 137 103.08 -9.39 14.20
CA VAL A 137 102.05 -9.35 15.26
C VAL A 137 101.03 -8.25 15.01
N ILE A 138 101.48 -7.06 14.59
CA ILE A 138 100.59 -5.94 14.27
C ILE A 138 99.69 -6.30 13.09
N ALA A 139 100.25 -6.91 12.04
CA ALA A 139 99.49 -7.34 10.88
C ALA A 139 98.46 -8.43 11.20
N ALA A 140 98.81 -9.40 12.06
CA ALA A 140 97.87 -10.41 12.52
C ALA A 140 96.71 -9.80 13.32
N GLY A 141 96.98 -8.78 14.14
CA GLY A 141 95.95 -8.03 14.87
C GLY A 141 94.97 -7.31 13.94
N VAL A 142 95.48 -6.61 12.92
CA VAL A 142 94.63 -5.92 11.93
C VAL A 142 93.76 -6.90 11.13
N LEU A 143 94.30 -8.06 10.76
CA LEU A 143 93.54 -9.10 10.08
C LEU A 143 92.46 -9.73 10.98
N ASP A 144 92.75 -9.90 12.28
CA ASP A 144 91.77 -10.39 13.24
C ASP A 144 90.66 -9.37 13.49
N ASP A 145 91.02 -8.09 13.66
CA ASP A 145 90.05 -7.00 13.82
C ASP A 145 89.13 -6.89 12.58
N LEU A 146 89.69 -6.98 11.38
CA LEU A 146 88.92 -6.98 10.14
C LEU A 146 88.02 -8.23 10.02
N ALA A 147 88.53 -9.41 10.35
CA ALA A 147 87.73 -10.63 10.32
C ALA A 147 86.58 -10.59 11.34
N GLN A 148 86.82 -10.02 12.53
CA GLN A 148 85.78 -9.80 13.53
C GLN A 148 84.75 -8.76 13.05
N GLU A 149 85.20 -7.69 12.40
CA GLU A 149 84.33 -6.66 11.83
C GLU A 149 83.45 -7.25 10.71
N GLU A 150 84.02 -8.01 9.77
CA GLU A 150 83.28 -8.71 8.71
C GLU A 150 82.27 -9.70 9.30
N GLN A 151 82.64 -10.45 10.34
CA GLN A 151 81.71 -11.34 11.04
C GLN A 151 80.53 -10.58 11.67
N ARG A 152 80.77 -9.40 12.27
CA ARG A 152 79.70 -8.54 12.80
C ARG A 152 78.79 -8.06 11.68
N TYR A 153 79.33 -7.61 10.56
CA TYR A 153 78.54 -7.19 9.39
C TYR A 153 77.68 -8.32 8.83
N LEU A 154 78.24 -9.52 8.67
CA LEU A 154 77.50 -10.69 8.19
C LEU A 154 76.40 -11.11 9.17
N ALA A 155 76.66 -11.02 10.48
CA ALA A 155 75.66 -11.29 11.51
C ALA A 155 74.51 -10.29 11.45
N ASP A 156 74.81 -8.99 11.35
CA ASP A 156 73.81 -7.92 11.25
C ASP A 156 72.99 -8.03 9.96
N TYR A 157 73.64 -8.30 8.83
CA TYR A 157 72.95 -8.53 7.55
C TYR A 157 72.00 -9.73 7.61
N THR A 158 72.44 -10.84 8.21
CA THR A 158 71.61 -12.04 8.37
C THR A 158 70.42 -11.80 9.29
N ALA A 159 70.62 -11.03 10.37
CA ALA A 159 69.55 -10.63 11.28
C ALA A 159 68.51 -9.75 10.58
N LEU A 160 68.94 -8.73 9.81
CA LEU A 160 68.04 -7.86 9.04
C LEU A 160 67.25 -8.64 7.99
N ARG A 161 67.89 -9.58 7.28
CA ARG A 161 67.21 -10.43 6.31
C ARG A 161 66.14 -11.31 6.96
N SER A 162 66.45 -11.93 8.10
CA SER A 162 65.47 -12.76 8.83
C SER A 162 64.29 -11.92 9.34
N ASP A 163 64.55 -10.69 9.82
CA ASP A 163 63.50 -9.74 10.23
C ASP A 163 62.60 -9.36 9.04
N LEU A 164 63.18 -9.07 7.87
CA LEU A 164 62.45 -8.76 6.65
C LEU A 164 61.56 -9.92 6.19
N GLU A 165 62.08 -11.15 6.18
CA GLU A 165 61.32 -12.35 5.82
C GLU A 165 60.15 -12.58 6.80
N ARG A 166 60.37 -12.38 8.11
CA ARG A 166 59.31 -12.47 9.13
C ARG A 166 58.22 -11.42 8.90
N LYS A 167 58.58 -10.16 8.66
CA LYS A 167 57.62 -9.08 8.39
C LYS A 167 56.80 -9.33 7.13
N ARG A 168 57.44 -9.83 6.06
CA ARG A 168 56.75 -10.21 4.82
C ARG A 168 55.74 -11.34 5.03
N GLN A 169 56.08 -12.33 5.86
CA GLN A 169 55.14 -13.39 6.23
C GLN A 169 53.95 -12.83 7.00
N VAL A 170 54.19 -12.00 8.02
CA VAL A 170 53.12 -11.34 8.78
C VAL A 170 52.21 -10.54 7.85
N LEU A 171 52.76 -9.76 6.92
CA LEU A 171 51.96 -9.01 5.94
C LEU A 171 51.10 -9.92 5.05
N ALA A 172 51.64 -11.06 4.61
CA ALA A 172 50.91 -12.03 3.79
C ALA A 172 49.73 -12.63 4.59
N ASP A 173 49.99 -13.09 5.82
CA ASP A 173 48.97 -13.65 6.71
C ASP A 173 47.86 -12.62 6.99
N GLN A 174 48.23 -11.36 7.27
CA GLN A 174 47.25 -10.30 7.53
C GLN A 174 46.40 -9.96 6.31
N ARG A 175 46.96 -9.98 5.10
CA ARG A 175 46.21 -9.76 3.86
C ARG A 175 45.21 -10.89 3.58
N GLU A 176 45.56 -12.13 3.93
CA GLU A 176 44.64 -13.27 3.85
C GLU A 176 43.45 -13.09 4.80
N VAL A 177 43.70 -12.70 6.06
CA VAL A 177 42.65 -12.42 7.05
C VAL A 177 41.73 -11.28 6.59
N VAL A 178 42.27 -10.17 6.06
CA VAL A 178 41.45 -9.07 5.51
C VAL A 178 40.56 -9.56 4.38
N ALA A 179 41.08 -10.40 3.47
CA ALA A 179 40.32 -10.91 2.35
C ALA A 179 39.17 -11.84 2.81
N GLU A 180 39.42 -12.70 3.79
CA GLU A 180 38.41 -13.59 4.37
C GLU A 180 37.29 -12.80 5.05
N LEU A 181 37.64 -11.83 5.91
CA LEU A 181 36.66 -10.97 6.59
C LEU A 181 35.83 -10.14 5.60
N THR A 182 36.45 -9.63 4.53
CA THR A 182 35.74 -8.90 3.48
C THR A 182 34.73 -9.81 2.77
N GLN A 183 35.14 -11.02 2.41
CA GLN A 183 34.25 -12.00 1.77
C GLN A 183 33.08 -12.38 2.69
N GLN A 184 33.33 -12.59 3.99
CA GLN A 184 32.28 -12.89 4.96
C GLN A 184 31.30 -11.73 5.10
N ALA A 185 31.79 -10.50 5.15
CA ALA A 185 30.98 -9.30 5.28
C ALA A 185 30.08 -9.08 4.03
N ASP A 186 30.62 -9.29 2.82
CA ASP A 186 29.84 -9.25 1.59
C ASP A 186 28.76 -10.36 1.55
N ALA A 187 29.11 -11.59 1.96
CA ALA A 187 28.14 -12.69 2.01
C ALA A 187 27.00 -12.42 3.01
N GLN A 188 27.30 -11.83 4.17
CA GLN A 188 26.28 -11.44 5.14
C GLN A 188 25.38 -10.32 4.61
N ARG A 189 25.95 -9.32 3.91
CA ARG A 189 25.17 -8.26 3.25
C ARG A 189 24.19 -8.86 2.25
N ASP A 190 24.66 -9.73 1.38
CA ASP A 190 23.83 -10.31 0.31
C ASP A 190 22.67 -11.15 0.89
N VAL A 191 22.90 -11.92 1.96
CA VAL A 191 21.83 -12.66 2.67
C VAL A 191 20.79 -11.71 3.28
N LEU A 192 21.22 -10.60 3.89
CA LEU A 192 20.30 -9.63 4.50
C LEU A 192 19.47 -8.89 3.45
N GLU A 193 20.08 -8.52 2.31
CA GLU A 193 19.38 -7.93 1.18
C GLU A 193 18.31 -8.89 0.62
N GLU A 194 18.64 -10.18 0.48
CA GLU A 194 17.69 -11.20 0.03
C GLU A 194 16.52 -11.38 1.00
N LEU A 195 16.79 -11.49 2.31
CA LEU A 195 15.74 -11.62 3.33
C LEU A 195 14.80 -10.41 3.36
N TYR A 196 15.34 -9.20 3.24
CA TYR A 196 14.53 -7.99 3.20
C TYR A 196 13.66 -7.93 1.95
N ALA A 197 14.22 -8.29 0.79
CA ALA A 197 13.49 -8.32 -0.48
C ALA A 197 12.32 -9.33 -0.44
N ILE A 198 12.51 -10.50 0.19
CA ILE A 198 11.45 -11.49 0.38
C ILE A 198 10.33 -10.92 1.27
N ALA A 199 10.67 -10.38 2.44
CA ALA A 199 9.68 -9.83 3.37
C ALA A 199 8.90 -8.65 2.76
N GLU A 200 9.56 -7.79 1.98
CA GLU A 200 8.88 -6.71 1.26
C GLU A 200 7.93 -7.25 0.18
N ALA A 201 8.34 -8.26 -0.59
CA ALA A 201 7.51 -8.88 -1.61
C ALA A 201 6.26 -9.55 -1.02
N GLU A 202 6.39 -10.22 0.12
CA GLU A 202 5.28 -10.86 0.84
C GLU A 202 4.29 -9.83 1.38
N LEU A 203 4.77 -8.73 1.96
CA LEU A 203 3.90 -7.62 2.39
C LEU A 203 3.13 -7.01 1.22
N VAL A 204 3.80 -6.75 0.08
CA VAL A 204 3.16 -6.20 -1.13
C VAL A 204 2.08 -7.16 -1.65
N ALA A 205 2.35 -8.46 -1.65
CA ALA A 205 1.38 -9.48 -2.05
C ALA A 205 0.16 -9.52 -1.11
N ALA A 206 0.37 -9.45 0.20
CA ALA A 206 -0.71 -9.41 1.19
C ALA A 206 -1.57 -8.14 1.05
N GLU A 207 -0.97 -6.98 0.81
CA GLU A 207 -1.71 -5.74 0.54
C GLU A 207 -2.52 -5.82 -0.76
N ALA A 208 -1.99 -6.48 -1.79
CA ALA A 208 -2.72 -6.73 -3.02
C ALA A 208 -3.94 -7.64 -2.78
N ALA A 209 -3.80 -8.68 -1.96
CA ALA A 209 -4.89 -9.56 -1.56
C ALA A 209 -5.99 -8.78 -0.80
N VAL A 210 -5.63 -7.85 0.09
CA VAL A 210 -6.61 -6.96 0.75
C VAL A 210 -7.38 -6.12 -0.25
N ARG A 211 -6.69 -5.50 -1.23
CA ARG A 211 -7.38 -4.71 -2.28
C ARG A 211 -8.35 -5.55 -3.09
N GLN A 212 -7.97 -6.78 -3.43
CA GLN A 212 -8.85 -7.71 -4.15
C GLN A 212 -10.06 -8.10 -3.30
N ALA A 213 -9.87 -8.41 -2.02
CA ALA A 213 -10.95 -8.78 -1.11
C ALA A 213 -11.90 -7.60 -0.82
N ASP A 214 -11.37 -6.39 -0.65
CA ASP A 214 -12.18 -5.16 -0.51
C ASP A 214 -13.05 -4.93 -1.77
N ALA A 215 -12.51 -5.18 -2.97
CA ALA A 215 -13.26 -5.07 -4.22
C ALA A 215 -14.34 -6.16 -4.37
N ALA A 216 -14.03 -7.40 -3.98
CA ALA A 216 -14.99 -8.50 -3.98
C ALA A 216 -16.16 -8.22 -3.02
N TYR A 217 -15.86 -7.75 -1.80
CA TYR A 217 -16.86 -7.35 -0.82
C TYR A 217 -17.77 -6.23 -1.35
N ALA A 218 -17.19 -5.19 -1.98
CA ALA A 218 -17.98 -4.12 -2.60
C ALA A 218 -18.93 -4.66 -3.68
N SER A 219 -18.44 -5.55 -4.55
CA SER A 219 -19.26 -6.18 -5.58
C SER A 219 -20.37 -7.06 -5.00
N ALA A 220 -20.12 -7.76 -3.89
CA ALA A 220 -21.13 -8.58 -3.22
C ALA A 220 -22.25 -7.71 -2.61
N ILE A 221 -21.89 -6.58 -2.00
CA ILE A 221 -22.87 -5.61 -1.49
C ILE A 221 -23.75 -5.05 -2.63
N ASP A 222 -23.15 -4.68 -3.76
CA ASP A 222 -23.90 -4.21 -4.92
C ASP A 222 -24.88 -5.27 -5.46
N ALA A 223 -24.46 -6.54 -5.49
CA ALA A 223 -25.29 -7.66 -5.90
C ALA A 223 -26.45 -7.91 -4.92
N LEU A 224 -26.19 -7.85 -3.62
CA LEU A 224 -27.22 -7.95 -2.57
C LEU A 224 -28.27 -6.84 -2.73
N GLN A 225 -27.84 -5.58 -2.85
CA GLN A 225 -28.76 -4.46 -3.04
C GLN A 225 -29.61 -4.60 -4.30
N LYS A 226 -29.03 -5.14 -5.39
CA LYS A 226 -29.75 -5.41 -6.63
C LYS A 226 -30.85 -6.46 -6.43
N GLU A 227 -30.56 -7.55 -5.71
CA GLU A 227 -31.58 -8.56 -5.40
C GLU A 227 -32.65 -8.04 -4.44
N GLU A 228 -32.29 -7.16 -3.49
CA GLU A 228 -33.28 -6.47 -2.64
C GLU A 228 -34.22 -5.58 -3.46
N ARG A 229 -33.67 -4.79 -4.40
CA ARG A 229 -34.48 -4.00 -5.34
C ARG A 229 -35.36 -4.88 -6.22
N ARG A 230 -34.84 -6.01 -6.70
CA ARG A 230 -35.62 -7.01 -7.45
C ARG A 230 -36.77 -7.55 -6.61
N LEU A 231 -36.51 -7.92 -5.35
CA LEU A 231 -37.51 -8.43 -4.43
C LEU A 231 -38.61 -7.40 -4.14
N ALA A 232 -38.23 -6.14 -3.94
CA ALA A 232 -39.17 -5.03 -3.77
C ALA A 232 -40.06 -4.87 -5.02
N SER A 233 -39.47 -4.95 -6.22
CA SER A 233 -40.23 -4.89 -7.47
C SER A 233 -41.29 -5.99 -7.60
N LEU A 234 -41.00 -7.20 -7.11
CA LEU A 234 -41.93 -8.33 -7.10
C LEU A 234 -43.09 -8.15 -6.13
N ARG A 235 -42.91 -7.36 -5.07
CA ARG A 235 -43.96 -6.99 -4.11
C ARG A 235 -44.83 -5.83 -4.59
N GLY A 236 -44.44 -5.18 -5.69
CA GLY A 236 -45.19 -4.08 -6.29
C GLY A 236 -45.03 -2.75 -5.53
N ALA A 237 -45.84 -1.76 -5.89
CA ALA A 237 -45.75 -0.41 -5.33
C ALA A 237 -45.92 -0.36 -3.81
N GLU A 238 -46.75 -1.24 -3.25
CA GLU A 238 -47.07 -1.27 -1.81
C GLU A 238 -45.84 -1.49 -0.91
N SER A 239 -44.80 -2.14 -1.44
CA SER A 239 -43.53 -2.31 -0.72
C SER A 239 -42.82 -0.99 -0.38
N TRP A 240 -43.19 0.10 -1.08
CA TRP A 240 -42.64 1.43 -0.90
C TRP A 240 -43.50 2.34 -0.02
N ARG A 241 -44.61 1.85 0.56
CA ARG A 241 -45.52 2.67 1.39
C ARG A 241 -44.78 3.44 2.48
N TRP A 242 -43.92 2.75 3.24
CA TRP A 242 -43.15 3.36 4.33
C TRP A 242 -42.33 4.56 3.86
N LEU A 243 -41.74 4.47 2.66
CA LEU A 243 -40.93 5.53 2.06
C LEU A 243 -41.81 6.67 1.55
N VAL A 244 -42.93 6.34 0.92
CA VAL A 244 -43.92 7.31 0.45
C VAL A 244 -44.48 8.11 1.63
N GLU A 245 -44.77 7.48 2.77
CA GLU A 245 -45.29 8.12 3.98
C GLU A 245 -44.31 9.13 4.60
N ILE A 246 -43.00 8.99 4.35
CA ILE A 246 -42.00 9.97 4.80
C ILE A 246 -42.13 11.28 4.03
N TYR A 247 -42.39 11.21 2.71
CA TYR A 247 -42.31 12.37 1.82
C TYR A 247 -43.67 12.95 1.43
N PHE A 248 -44.73 12.15 1.41
CA PHE A 248 -46.06 12.57 1.03
C PHE A 248 -46.97 12.74 2.26
N PRO A 249 -47.82 13.78 2.31
CA PRO A 249 -48.84 13.88 3.35
C PRO A 249 -49.83 12.71 3.24
N GLU A 250 -50.44 12.32 4.36
CA GLU A 250 -51.31 11.13 4.48
C GLU A 250 -52.37 11.03 3.36
N GLY A 251 -53.00 12.16 3.01
CA GLY A 251 -54.02 12.23 1.96
C GLY A 251 -53.53 11.95 0.53
N LEU A 252 -52.21 11.92 0.29
CA LEU A 252 -51.59 11.68 -1.01
C LEU A 252 -50.85 10.34 -1.11
N VAL A 253 -50.64 9.62 0.01
CA VAL A 253 -49.87 8.37 0.05
C VAL A 253 -50.43 7.33 -0.92
N ASN A 254 -51.75 7.09 -0.89
CA ASN A 254 -52.38 6.11 -1.78
C ASN A 254 -52.38 6.57 -3.25
N GLU A 255 -52.45 7.89 -3.51
CA GLU A 255 -52.33 8.42 -4.86
C GLU A 255 -50.89 8.17 -5.40
N ALA A 256 -49.88 8.44 -4.57
CA ALA A 256 -48.48 8.22 -4.91
C ALA A 256 -48.16 6.74 -5.21
N LEU A 257 -48.65 5.82 -4.38
CA LEU A 257 -48.49 4.38 -4.60
C LEU A 257 -49.18 3.92 -5.89
N ALA A 258 -50.35 4.48 -6.23
CA ALA A 258 -51.03 4.18 -7.50
C ALA A 258 -50.23 4.69 -8.71
N ILE A 259 -49.56 5.83 -8.59
CA ILE A 259 -48.64 6.34 -9.61
C ILE A 259 -47.43 5.41 -9.75
N ILE A 260 -46.74 5.05 -8.67
CA ILE A 260 -45.62 4.09 -8.70
C ILE A 260 -46.05 2.78 -9.36
N GLN A 261 -47.23 2.27 -9.02
CA GLN A 261 -47.75 1.03 -9.59
C GLN A 261 -47.95 1.11 -11.11
N CYS A 262 -48.38 2.26 -11.61
CA CYS A 262 -48.60 2.48 -13.03
C CYS A 262 -47.29 2.75 -13.79
N GLU A 263 -46.41 3.58 -13.21
CA GLU A 263 -45.19 4.06 -13.84
C GLU A 263 -44.10 2.98 -13.87
N SER A 264 -43.84 2.32 -12.75
CA SER A 264 -42.72 1.37 -12.61
C SER A 264 -43.13 -0.02 -12.11
N ARG A 265 -44.40 -0.19 -11.70
CA ARG A 265 -44.86 -1.36 -10.95
C ARG A 265 -44.08 -1.59 -9.65
N GLY A 266 -43.52 -0.53 -9.07
CA GLY A 266 -42.67 -0.61 -7.88
C GLY A 266 -41.25 -1.09 -8.15
N ASN A 267 -40.78 -1.10 -9.40
CA ASN A 267 -39.39 -1.37 -9.72
C ASN A 267 -38.55 -0.08 -9.72
N PRO A 268 -37.63 0.14 -8.76
CA PRO A 268 -36.77 1.32 -8.73
C PRO A 268 -35.75 1.33 -9.88
N ASP A 269 -35.48 0.16 -10.49
CA ASP A 269 -34.61 0.02 -11.65
C ASP A 269 -35.42 0.04 -12.97
N ALA A 270 -36.69 0.47 -12.95
CA ALA A 270 -37.52 0.53 -14.15
C ALA A 270 -36.98 1.56 -15.15
N GLU A 271 -36.82 1.13 -16.41
CA GLU A 271 -36.46 1.99 -17.54
C GLU A 271 -37.55 1.93 -18.60
N ASN A 272 -37.94 3.09 -19.11
CA ASN A 272 -38.82 3.15 -20.27
C ASN A 272 -38.02 2.96 -21.56
N PRO A 273 -38.26 1.90 -22.36
CA PRO A 273 -37.47 1.63 -23.56
C PRO A 273 -37.67 2.66 -24.69
N ARG A 274 -38.65 3.57 -24.56
CA ARG A 274 -38.99 4.60 -25.56
C ARG A 274 -38.65 6.01 -25.12
N SER A 275 -38.18 6.21 -23.89
CA SER A 275 -37.84 7.54 -23.37
C SER A 275 -36.65 7.46 -22.41
N THR A 276 -36.29 8.58 -21.80
CA THR A 276 -35.26 8.58 -20.75
C THR A 276 -35.87 8.35 -19.37
N ALA A 277 -37.16 8.01 -19.27
CA ALA A 277 -37.84 7.87 -17.98
C ALA A 277 -37.30 6.68 -17.18
N THR A 278 -36.94 6.93 -15.91
CA THR A 278 -36.33 5.92 -15.03
C THR A 278 -36.82 6.06 -13.58
N GLY A 279 -36.74 4.98 -12.81
CA GLY A 279 -37.05 4.98 -11.37
C GLY A 279 -38.53 4.78 -11.04
N LEU A 280 -38.85 4.86 -9.74
CA LEU A 280 -40.19 4.57 -9.22
C LEU A 280 -41.30 5.43 -9.87
N PHE A 281 -41.05 6.72 -10.00
CA PHE A 281 -41.93 7.72 -10.62
C PHE A 281 -41.58 8.04 -12.07
N GLN A 282 -40.72 7.25 -12.73
CA GLN A 282 -40.39 7.37 -14.16
C GLN A 282 -39.98 8.79 -14.60
N PHE A 283 -39.00 9.38 -13.91
CA PHE A 283 -38.51 10.71 -14.24
C PHE A 283 -37.72 10.74 -15.55
N LEU A 284 -38.15 11.59 -16.48
CA LEU A 284 -37.33 11.97 -17.65
C LEU A 284 -36.02 12.63 -17.20
N SER A 285 -34.94 12.42 -17.97
CA SER A 285 -33.62 12.95 -17.63
C SER A 285 -33.61 14.47 -17.55
N SER A 286 -34.29 15.13 -18.48
CA SER A 286 -34.46 16.58 -18.49
C SER A 286 -35.21 17.08 -17.26
N THR A 287 -36.30 16.42 -16.87
CA THR A 287 -37.09 16.81 -15.69
C THR A 287 -36.29 16.65 -14.41
N TRP A 288 -35.62 15.52 -14.25
CA TRP A 288 -34.79 15.25 -13.08
C TRP A 288 -33.69 16.27 -12.89
N SER A 289 -33.02 16.68 -13.98
CA SER A 289 -31.85 17.56 -13.90
C SER A 289 -32.10 18.87 -13.17
N TRP A 290 -33.32 19.42 -13.25
CA TRP A 290 -33.70 20.62 -12.50
C TRP A 290 -34.50 20.28 -11.24
N ALA A 291 -35.44 19.33 -11.31
CA ALA A 291 -36.31 19.02 -10.18
C ALA A 291 -35.54 18.44 -8.98
N SER A 292 -34.49 17.65 -9.23
CA SER A 292 -33.66 17.13 -8.14
C SER A 292 -32.89 18.22 -7.44
N VAL A 293 -32.40 19.22 -8.16
CA VAL A 293 -31.69 20.37 -7.57
C VAL A 293 -32.64 21.19 -6.71
N GLU A 294 -33.81 21.57 -7.25
CA GLU A 294 -34.81 22.37 -6.53
C GLU A 294 -35.38 21.65 -5.31
N ALA A 295 -35.51 20.32 -5.38
CA ALA A 295 -35.95 19.50 -4.26
C ALA A 295 -34.83 19.19 -3.23
N GLY A 296 -33.58 19.64 -3.46
CA GLY A 296 -32.47 19.42 -2.53
C GLY A 296 -31.72 18.08 -2.67
N TRP A 297 -31.92 17.37 -3.79
CA TRP A 297 -31.34 16.06 -4.13
C TRP A 297 -30.33 16.14 -5.30
N ALA A 298 -29.60 17.25 -5.41
CA ALA A 298 -28.59 17.43 -6.45
C ALA A 298 -27.53 16.31 -6.39
N GLY A 299 -27.22 15.72 -7.55
CA GLY A 299 -26.23 14.62 -7.66
C GLY A 299 -26.79 13.22 -7.35
N ALA A 300 -28.00 13.10 -6.82
CA ALA A 300 -28.62 11.81 -6.59
C ALA A 300 -29.02 11.10 -7.90
N SER A 301 -28.94 9.76 -7.88
CA SER A 301 -29.36 8.93 -9.00
C SER A 301 -30.88 8.88 -9.12
N ARG A 302 -31.41 8.84 -10.35
CA ARG A 302 -32.86 8.61 -10.58
C ARG A 302 -33.33 7.22 -10.17
N TYR A 303 -32.41 6.27 -10.06
CA TYR A 303 -32.67 4.91 -9.62
C TYR A 303 -32.67 4.78 -8.10
N ASP A 304 -32.19 5.80 -7.38
CA ASP A 304 -32.31 5.87 -5.93
C ASP A 304 -33.80 6.03 -5.57
N PRO A 305 -34.43 5.04 -4.92
CA PRO A 305 -35.85 5.08 -4.63
C PRO A 305 -36.23 6.22 -3.69
N GLU A 306 -35.35 6.60 -2.77
CA GLU A 306 -35.59 7.67 -1.80
C GLU A 306 -35.55 9.02 -2.49
N ALA A 307 -34.47 9.33 -3.20
CA ALA A 307 -34.36 10.57 -3.96
C ALA A 307 -35.50 10.68 -4.99
N ASN A 308 -35.82 9.59 -5.70
CA ASN A 308 -36.88 9.57 -6.68
C ASN A 308 -38.25 9.88 -6.05
N THR A 309 -38.53 9.32 -4.88
CA THR A 309 -39.78 9.57 -4.14
C THR A 309 -39.85 10.99 -3.59
N ALA A 310 -38.75 11.50 -3.03
CA ALA A 310 -38.68 12.84 -2.47
C ALA A 310 -38.87 13.94 -3.53
N VAL A 311 -38.21 13.80 -4.69
CA VAL A 311 -38.35 14.73 -5.82
C VAL A 311 -39.77 14.68 -6.39
N ALA A 312 -40.40 13.50 -6.43
CA ALA A 312 -41.80 13.37 -6.82
C ALA A 312 -42.73 14.11 -5.84
N ALA A 313 -42.53 13.95 -4.53
CA ALA A 313 -43.31 14.66 -3.52
C ALA A 313 -43.19 16.17 -3.67
N TRP A 314 -41.97 16.67 -3.87
CA TRP A 314 -41.72 18.10 -4.12
C TRP A 314 -42.49 18.60 -5.35
N LEU A 315 -42.41 17.92 -6.50
CA LEU A 315 -43.13 18.33 -7.72
C LEU A 315 -44.65 18.31 -7.56
N VAL A 316 -45.19 17.34 -6.84
CA VAL A 316 -46.63 17.26 -6.53
C VAL A 316 -47.04 18.44 -5.66
N GLN A 317 -46.25 18.77 -4.65
CA GLN A 317 -46.48 19.94 -3.79
C GLN A 317 -46.42 21.25 -4.58
N THR A 318 -45.39 21.44 -5.42
CA THR A 318 -45.29 22.60 -6.31
C THR A 318 -46.49 22.70 -7.24
N SER A 319 -47.00 21.58 -7.75
CA SER A 319 -48.19 21.54 -8.60
C SER A 319 -49.46 21.96 -7.86
N ILE A 320 -49.58 21.63 -6.57
CA ILE A 320 -50.68 22.09 -5.70
C ILE A 320 -50.60 23.60 -5.52
N GLU A 321 -49.43 24.11 -5.15
CA GLU A 321 -49.20 25.53 -4.84
C GLU A 321 -49.41 26.43 -6.05
N THR A 322 -48.94 25.99 -7.22
CA THR A 322 -49.04 26.76 -8.47
C THR A 322 -50.36 26.55 -9.21
N GLY A 323 -51.22 25.64 -8.75
CA GLY A 323 -52.49 25.31 -9.41
C GLY A 323 -52.28 24.72 -10.81
N HIS A 324 -51.36 23.77 -10.95
CA HIS A 324 -51.00 23.19 -12.24
C HIS A 324 -52.24 22.73 -13.03
N ARG A 325 -52.31 23.08 -14.33
CA ARG A 325 -53.53 22.97 -15.16
C ARG A 325 -54.10 21.55 -15.29
N PHE A 326 -53.31 20.53 -14.97
CA PHE A 326 -53.69 19.12 -15.01
C PHE A 326 -53.83 18.48 -13.62
N GLY A 327 -53.94 19.31 -12.57
CA GLY A 327 -53.96 18.88 -11.18
C GLY A 327 -52.56 18.58 -10.63
N ARG A 328 -52.51 18.14 -9.37
CA ARG A 328 -51.28 17.90 -8.60
C ARG A 328 -50.36 16.81 -9.17
N TRP A 329 -50.93 15.84 -9.87
CA TRP A 329 -50.17 14.80 -10.59
C TRP A 329 -49.92 15.15 -12.07
N GLY A 330 -50.00 16.44 -12.42
CA GLY A 330 -50.00 16.88 -13.81
C GLY A 330 -48.73 16.58 -14.61
N HIS A 331 -47.61 16.29 -13.93
CA HIS A 331 -46.34 15.91 -14.54
C HIS A 331 -46.26 14.43 -14.96
N TRP A 332 -47.19 13.59 -14.51
CA TRP A 332 -47.20 12.16 -14.80
C TRP A 332 -48.26 11.79 -15.84
N GLU A 333 -47.92 10.89 -16.76
CA GLU A 333 -48.89 10.32 -17.70
C GLU A 333 -49.86 9.40 -16.98
N CYS A 334 -49.37 8.66 -15.98
CA CYS A 334 -50.19 7.79 -15.14
C CYS A 334 -51.20 8.52 -14.24
N ARG A 335 -51.27 9.86 -14.23
CA ARG A 335 -52.29 10.62 -13.49
C ARG A 335 -53.73 10.18 -13.77
N ARG A 336 -53.98 9.51 -14.89
CA ARG A 336 -55.29 8.92 -15.24
C ARG A 336 -55.79 7.89 -14.23
N VAL A 337 -54.88 7.23 -13.50
CA VAL A 337 -55.26 6.31 -12.40
C VAL A 337 -55.87 7.06 -11.21
N ILE A 338 -55.52 8.34 -11.05
CA ILE A 338 -56.08 9.25 -10.02
C ILE A 338 -57.28 10.02 -10.55
N TYR A 339 -57.24 10.44 -11.82
CA TYR A 339 -58.27 11.25 -12.45
C TYR A 339 -58.90 10.55 -13.68
N PRO A 340 -59.81 9.57 -13.48
CA PRO A 340 -60.39 8.80 -14.58
C PRO A 340 -61.11 9.67 -15.61
N LYS A 341 -61.72 10.78 -15.17
CA LYS A 341 -62.53 11.69 -16.00
C LYS A 341 -61.73 12.51 -17.02
N TYR A 342 -60.40 12.53 -16.94
CA TYR A 342 -59.54 13.25 -17.91
C TYR A 342 -59.02 12.36 -19.05
N SER A 343 -59.54 11.13 -19.18
CA SER A 343 -59.03 10.13 -20.13
C SER A 343 -59.66 10.19 -21.53
N ASP A 344 -60.76 10.94 -21.74
CA ASP A 344 -61.49 10.95 -23.03
C ASP A 344 -61.15 12.12 -23.99
N GLY A 345 -60.23 13.00 -23.61
CA GLY A 345 -59.84 14.15 -24.44
C GLY A 345 -60.89 15.28 -24.53
N SER A 346 -62.00 15.19 -23.78
CA SER A 346 -63.02 16.24 -23.70
C SER A 346 -62.91 17.02 -22.39
N VAL A 347 -62.02 18.01 -22.34
CA VAL A 347 -62.06 18.99 -21.23
C VAL A 347 -62.87 20.20 -21.69
N ASN A 348 -64.09 20.30 -21.16
CA ASN A 348 -64.80 21.58 -21.05
C ASN A 348 -64.05 22.46 -20.05
N HIS A 349 -63.50 23.58 -20.52
CA HIS A 349 -62.74 24.58 -19.74
C HIS A 349 -63.58 25.45 -18.80
N SER A 350 -64.68 24.94 -18.26
CA SER A 350 -65.64 25.76 -17.53
C SER A 350 -65.67 25.43 -16.04
N ALA A 351 -64.63 25.83 -15.32
CA ALA A 351 -64.68 26.30 -13.92
C ALA A 351 -63.27 26.30 -13.30
N ALA A 352 -62.50 27.36 -13.55
CA ALA A 352 -61.52 27.80 -12.56
C ALA A 352 -62.28 28.59 -11.47
N PRO A 353 -62.09 28.30 -10.17
CA PRO A 353 -62.44 29.28 -9.15
C PRO A 353 -61.52 30.48 -9.31
N GLY A 354 -62.10 31.68 -9.40
CA GLY A 354 -61.35 32.93 -9.54
C GLY A 354 -60.39 33.16 -8.36
N PRO A 355 -59.34 33.97 -8.56
CA PRO A 355 -58.35 34.23 -7.53
C PRO A 355 -58.99 34.88 -6.30
N ALA A 356 -58.66 34.34 -5.12
CA ALA A 356 -59.03 34.90 -3.84
C ALA A 356 -58.55 36.36 -3.74
N ALA A 357 -59.46 37.23 -3.31
CA ALA A 357 -59.23 38.65 -3.12
C ALA A 357 -58.04 38.87 -2.18
N ARG A 358 -57.09 39.69 -2.66
CA ARG A 358 -55.97 40.25 -1.93
C ARG A 358 -56.54 41.21 -0.87
N LEU A 359 -56.46 40.86 0.41
CA LEU A 359 -56.73 41.78 1.51
C LEU A 359 -55.61 42.82 1.55
N THR A 360 -55.98 44.08 1.37
CA THR A 360 -55.11 45.25 1.53
C THR A 360 -54.94 45.56 3.01
N GLU A 361 -53.69 45.63 3.47
CA GLU A 361 -53.29 46.27 4.72
C GLU A 361 -53.40 47.79 4.56
N GLU A 362 -54.39 48.40 5.20
CA GLU A 362 -54.42 49.84 5.48
C GLU A 362 -55.30 50.03 6.73
N ASP A 363 -54.69 50.02 7.91
CA ASP A 363 -55.10 50.80 9.10
C ASP A 363 -54.30 50.37 10.34
N ALA A 364 -53.18 51.05 10.58
CA ALA A 364 -52.56 51.13 11.91
C ALA A 364 -51.97 52.52 12.09
N GLY A 365 -52.83 53.46 12.46
CA GLY A 365 -52.45 54.75 13.00
C GLY A 365 -53.42 55.15 14.10
N VAL A 366 -53.07 54.83 15.36
CA VAL A 366 -53.15 55.62 16.60
C VAL A 366 -52.40 54.86 17.69
#